data_AF-A0A535T288-F1
#
_entry.id   AF-A0A535T288-F1
#
_cell.length_a   1.000
_cell.length_b   1.000
_cell.length_c   1.000
_cell.angle_alpha   90.00
_cell.angle_beta   90.00
_cell.angle_gamma   90.00
#
_symmetry.space_group_name_H-M   'P 1'
#
loop_
_entity.id
_entity.type
_entity.pdbx_description
1 polymer ?
#
loop_
_entity_poly.entity_id
_entity_poly.type
_entity_poly.pdbx_seq_one_letter_code
_entity_poly.pdbx_strand_id
1 'polypeptide(L)'
;MEHNAQRAQKEDIMAKNTQRSRYSTSRRSLLLKGLAVGGAGALGAGLLTNGVPAFAKERSSGITRGDVAILRFLAAIEILETDLWQQYNELGGIPDSEVPGGTASAPYVNALQQLDGDMSQYIHDNTE
;
A
#
# COMPACT_ATOMS: atom_id res chain seq x y z
N MET A 1 -8.17 -44.40 -31.67
CA MET A 1 -7.56 -43.10 -32.06
C MET A 1 -7.85 -41.98 -31.05
N GLU A 2 -8.86 -42.11 -30.19
CA GLU A 2 -9.30 -41.07 -29.23
C GLU A 2 -8.34 -40.82 -28.06
N HIS A 3 -7.54 -41.83 -27.66
CA HIS A 3 -6.64 -41.73 -26.51
C HIS A 3 -5.44 -40.78 -26.74
N ASN A 4 -5.07 -40.52 -28.02
CA ASN A 4 -4.00 -39.56 -28.36
C ASN A 4 -4.50 -38.12 -28.38
N ALA A 5 -5.77 -37.89 -28.78
CA ALA A 5 -6.36 -36.55 -28.81
C ALA A 5 -6.50 -35.95 -27.41
N GLN A 6 -6.86 -36.77 -26.42
CA GLN A 6 -7.00 -36.34 -25.02
C GLN A 6 -5.65 -35.99 -24.37
N ARG A 7 -4.57 -36.70 -24.74
CA ARG A 7 -3.20 -36.38 -24.28
C ARG A 7 -2.70 -35.07 -24.85
N ALA A 8 -2.91 -34.85 -26.15
CA ALA A 8 -2.55 -33.59 -26.81
C ALA A 8 -3.30 -32.39 -26.22
N GLN A 9 -4.60 -32.52 -25.92
CA GLN A 9 -5.36 -31.47 -25.24
C GLN A 9 -4.85 -31.20 -23.81
N LYS A 10 -4.53 -32.25 -23.05
CA LYS A 10 -4.00 -32.10 -21.69
C LYS A 10 -2.63 -31.40 -21.68
N GLU A 11 -1.78 -31.69 -22.67
CA GLU A 11 -0.48 -31.06 -22.87
C GLU A 11 -0.62 -29.58 -23.27
N ASP A 12 -1.56 -29.23 -24.16
CA ASP A 12 -1.83 -27.83 -24.52
C ASP A 12 -2.40 -27.01 -23.35
N ILE A 13 -3.30 -27.61 -22.57
CA ILE A 13 -3.86 -27.00 -21.35
C ILE A 13 -2.77 -26.79 -20.31
N MET A 14 -1.88 -27.76 -20.09
CA MET A 14 -0.74 -27.61 -19.17
C MET A 14 0.24 -26.53 -19.66
N ALA A 15 0.55 -26.49 -20.96
CA ALA A 15 1.44 -25.48 -21.54
C ALA A 15 0.86 -24.05 -21.40
N LYS A 16 -0.45 -23.87 -21.63
CA LYS A 16 -1.14 -22.58 -21.41
C LYS A 16 -1.15 -22.17 -19.94
N ASN A 17 -1.30 -23.11 -19.01
CA ASN A 17 -1.31 -22.80 -17.58
C ASN A 17 0.10 -22.42 -17.07
N THR A 18 1.15 -23.06 -17.60
CA THR A 18 2.56 -22.69 -17.31
C THR A 18 2.93 -21.31 -17.88
N GLN A 19 2.36 -20.93 -19.04
CA GLN A 19 2.51 -19.58 -19.61
C GLN A 19 1.80 -18.52 -18.76
N ARG A 20 0.59 -18.80 -18.24
CA ARG A 20 -0.16 -17.88 -17.38
C ARG A 20 0.52 -17.63 -16.03
N SER A 21 1.26 -18.61 -15.51
CA SER A 21 2.09 -18.49 -14.30
C SER A 21 3.35 -17.62 -14.48
N ARG A 22 3.80 -17.34 -15.71
CA ARG A 22 4.98 -16.49 -15.96
C ARG A 22 4.69 -14.99 -15.98
N TYR A 23 3.41 -14.60 -15.93
CA TYR A 23 2.98 -13.20 -15.96
C TYR A 23 2.44 -12.68 -14.62
N SER A 24 2.69 -13.35 -13.50
CA SER A 24 2.58 -12.70 -12.19
C SER A 24 3.87 -11.92 -11.93
N THR A 25 3.91 -10.65 -12.35
CA THR A 25 5.00 -9.74 -11.96
C THR A 25 4.92 -9.55 -10.45
N SER A 26 5.75 -10.29 -9.71
CA SER A 26 5.85 -10.15 -8.27
C SER A 26 6.45 -8.78 -7.91
N ARG A 27 5.79 -8.03 -7.03
CA ARG A 27 6.26 -6.73 -6.50
C ARG A 27 7.72 -6.81 -5.99
N ARG A 28 8.09 -7.97 -5.45
CA ARG A 28 9.45 -8.29 -4.99
C ARG A 28 10.48 -8.37 -6.12
N SER A 29 10.08 -8.87 -7.30
CA SER A 29 10.95 -8.88 -8.49
C SER A 29 11.27 -7.48 -9.01
N LEU A 30 10.38 -6.50 -8.81
CA LEU A 30 10.61 -5.12 -9.25
C LEU A 30 11.64 -4.43 -8.34
N LEU A 31 11.52 -4.62 -7.02
CA LEU A 31 12.48 -4.09 -6.04
C LEU A 31 13.87 -4.72 -6.18
N LEU A 32 13.94 -6.04 -6.37
CA LEU A 32 15.21 -6.73 -6.59
C LEU A 32 15.89 -6.34 -7.91
N LYS A 33 15.11 -6.12 -8.99
CA LYS A 33 15.67 -5.63 -10.26
C LYS A 33 16.10 -4.16 -10.18
N GLY A 34 15.39 -3.34 -9.39
CA GLY A 34 15.78 -1.95 -9.12
C GLY A 34 17.12 -1.83 -8.39
N LEU A 35 17.41 -2.75 -7.46
CA LEU A 35 18.69 -2.78 -6.74
C LEU A 35 19.86 -3.26 -7.63
N ALA A 36 19.60 -4.17 -8.57
CA ALA A 36 20.64 -4.76 -9.43
C ALA A 36 21.08 -3.84 -10.59
N VAL A 37 20.25 -2.86 -11.00
CA VAL A 37 20.55 -1.93 -12.10
C VAL A 37 21.04 -0.56 -11.60
N GLY A 38 21.04 -0.32 -10.29
CA GLY A 38 21.46 0.97 -9.72
C GLY A 38 22.03 0.82 -8.33
N GLY A 39 23.28 0.37 -8.23
CA GLY A 39 24.04 0.50 -6.99
C GLY A 39 24.10 1.96 -6.54
N ALA A 40 23.86 2.18 -5.25
CA ALA A 40 24.21 3.30 -4.35
C ALA A 40 24.58 4.71 -4.88
N GLY A 41 24.15 5.13 -6.07
CA GLY A 41 24.57 6.42 -6.64
C GLY A 41 23.91 6.87 -7.96
N ALA A 42 23.04 6.06 -8.58
CA ALA A 42 22.45 6.40 -9.88
C ALA A 42 21.07 7.09 -9.82
N LEU A 43 20.49 7.33 -8.63
CA LEU A 43 19.25 8.10 -8.51
C LEU A 43 19.47 9.63 -8.64
N GLY A 44 20.72 10.11 -8.61
CA GLY A 44 21.04 11.53 -8.62
C GLY A 44 21.43 12.13 -9.98
N ALA A 45 22.05 11.37 -10.89
CA ALA A 45 22.63 11.94 -12.10
C ALA A 45 21.66 11.99 -13.31
N GLY A 46 20.76 11.00 -13.43
CA GLY A 46 19.74 11.00 -14.49
C GLY A 46 18.62 12.02 -14.29
N LEU A 47 18.43 12.47 -13.04
CA LEU A 47 17.44 13.48 -12.65
C LEU A 47 17.89 14.92 -12.99
N LEU A 48 19.19 15.12 -13.19
CA LEU A 48 19.79 16.45 -13.42
C LEU A 48 20.10 16.74 -14.90
N THR A 49 20.30 15.71 -15.73
CA THR A 49 20.70 15.91 -17.15
C THR A 49 19.53 16.00 -18.11
N ASN A 50 18.38 15.43 -17.75
CA ASN A 50 17.12 15.65 -18.44
C ASN A 50 16.14 16.19 -17.42
N GLY A 51 16.06 17.53 -17.36
CA GLY A 51 15.25 18.27 -16.40
C GLY A 51 13.93 17.57 -16.12
N VAL A 52 13.66 17.29 -14.85
CA VAL A 52 12.43 16.67 -14.39
C VAL A 52 11.27 17.46 -15.01
N PRO A 53 10.45 16.89 -15.91
CA PRO A 53 9.22 17.52 -16.32
C PRO A 53 8.18 17.28 -15.21
N ALA A 54 8.55 17.55 -13.94
CA ALA A 54 7.61 17.59 -12.83
C ALA A 54 6.76 18.87 -12.90
N PHE A 55 7.18 19.85 -13.70
CA PHE A 55 6.32 20.94 -14.14
C PHE A 55 6.23 20.87 -15.67
N ALA A 56 5.22 20.13 -16.13
CA ALA A 56 4.87 20.06 -17.53
C ALA A 56 4.59 21.47 -18.04
N LYS A 57 5.34 21.85 -19.07
CA LYS A 57 5.03 22.97 -19.96
C LYS A 57 3.57 22.83 -20.39
N GLU A 58 2.78 23.82 -20.00
CA GLU A 58 1.35 23.95 -20.24
C GLU A 58 0.96 23.50 -21.65
N ARG A 59 0.27 22.34 -21.76
CA ARG A 59 -0.42 21.89 -22.99
C ARG A 59 -1.42 20.76 -22.66
N SER A 60 -2.71 21.10 -22.77
CA SER A 60 -3.93 20.30 -22.60
C SER A 60 -4.36 19.99 -21.15
N SER A 61 -5.63 20.34 -20.89
CA SER A 61 -6.30 20.53 -19.60
C SER A 61 -6.92 19.25 -19.05
N GLY A 62 -6.15 18.37 -18.41
CA GLY A 62 -6.71 17.18 -17.77
C GLY A 62 -5.76 16.48 -16.81
N ILE A 63 -6.34 15.85 -15.76
CA ILE A 63 -5.64 14.97 -14.83
C ILE A 63 -4.95 13.85 -15.61
N THR A 64 -3.64 13.71 -15.43
CA THR A 64 -2.86 12.67 -16.10
C THR A 64 -3.03 11.32 -15.40
N ARG A 65 -2.66 10.22 -16.07
CA ARG A 65 -2.62 8.90 -15.41
C ARG A 65 -1.66 8.87 -14.22
N GLY A 66 -0.59 9.66 -14.25
CA GLY A 66 0.35 9.81 -13.15
C GLY A 66 -0.31 10.46 -11.94
N ASP A 67 -1.05 11.55 -12.15
CA ASP A 67 -1.77 12.25 -11.09
C ASP A 67 -2.81 11.33 -10.44
N VAL A 68 -3.56 10.56 -11.24
CA VAL A 68 -4.50 9.56 -10.70
C VAL A 68 -3.78 8.50 -9.86
N ALA A 69 -2.60 8.05 -10.29
CA ALA A 69 -1.84 7.05 -9.53
C ALA A 69 -1.36 7.59 -8.18
N ILE A 70 -0.90 8.85 -8.14
CA ILE A 70 -0.50 9.53 -6.90
C ILE A 70 -1.71 9.70 -5.97
N LEU A 71 -2.84 10.20 -6.49
CA LEU A 71 -4.05 10.37 -5.69
C LEU A 71 -4.58 9.05 -5.13
N ARG A 72 -4.55 7.96 -5.91
CA ARG A 72 -4.92 6.63 -5.42
C ARG A 72 -3.98 6.12 -4.33
N PHE A 73 -2.69 6.40 -4.46
CA PHE A 73 -1.72 6.01 -3.45
C PHE A 73 -1.94 6.77 -2.14
N LEU A 74 -2.13 8.09 -2.21
CA LEU A 74 -2.43 8.91 -1.02
C LEU A 74 -3.77 8.50 -0.39
N ALA A 75 -4.81 8.28 -1.19
CA ALA A 75 -6.10 7.80 -0.67
C ALA A 75 -6.00 6.42 -0.01
N ALA A 76 -5.13 5.54 -0.52
CA ALA A 76 -4.89 4.26 0.12
C ALA A 76 -4.14 4.39 1.45
N ILE A 77 -3.23 5.36 1.59
CA ILE A 77 -2.58 5.66 2.87
C ILE A 77 -3.58 6.22 3.86
N GLU A 78 -4.40 7.19 3.45
CA GLU A 78 -5.44 7.79 4.28
C GLU A 78 -6.36 6.72 4.89
N ILE A 79 -6.86 5.78 4.06
CA ILE A 79 -7.73 4.70 4.54
C ILE A 79 -7.02 3.82 5.58
N LEU A 80 -5.73 3.53 5.39
CA LEU A 80 -4.96 2.74 6.36
C LEU A 80 -4.73 3.51 7.65
N GLU A 81 -4.49 4.82 7.57
CA GLU A 81 -4.33 5.68 8.72
C GLU A 81 -5.62 5.75 9.55
N THR A 82 -6.77 5.98 8.91
CA THR A 82 -8.06 5.98 9.60
C THR A 82 -8.35 4.64 10.29
N ASP A 83 -8.08 3.51 9.63
CA ASP A 83 -8.26 2.16 10.22
C ASP A 83 -7.36 1.94 11.44
N LEU A 84 -6.10 2.39 11.37
CA LEU A 84 -5.15 2.28 12.48
C LEU A 84 -5.55 3.16 13.66
N TRP A 85 -6.03 4.38 13.42
CA TRP A 85 -6.55 5.26 14.49
C TRP A 85 -7.76 4.65 15.17
N GLN A 86 -8.71 4.11 14.39
CA GLN A 86 -9.87 3.42 14.94
C GLN A 86 -9.47 2.24 15.82
N GLN A 87 -8.55 1.37 15.38
CA GLN A 87 -8.04 0.27 16.19
C GLN A 87 -7.28 0.76 17.44
N TYR A 88 -6.56 1.87 17.34
CA TYR A 88 -5.87 2.43 18.49
C TYR A 88 -6.88 2.94 19.53
N ASN A 89 -7.95 3.60 19.08
CA ASN A 89 -9.07 4.01 19.94
C ASN A 89 -9.82 2.83 20.54
N GLU A 90 -10.06 1.76 19.77
CA GLU A 90 -10.69 0.52 20.26
C GLU A 90 -9.98 -0.03 21.50
N LEU A 91 -8.63 0.03 21.51
CA LEU A 91 -7.79 -0.53 22.56
C LEU A 91 -7.41 0.47 23.66
N GLY A 92 -7.11 1.71 23.31
CA GLY A 92 -6.47 2.69 24.19
C GLY A 92 -7.23 3.99 24.40
N GLY A 93 -8.29 4.24 23.63
CA GLY A 93 -9.09 5.46 23.70
C GLY A 93 -10.18 5.43 24.77
N ILE A 94 -10.97 6.50 24.81
CA ILE A 94 -12.05 6.70 25.78
C ILE A 94 -13.36 6.11 25.23
N PRO A 95 -14.00 5.16 25.93
CA PRO A 95 -15.31 4.65 25.53
C PRO A 95 -16.40 5.67 25.86
N ASP A 96 -16.94 6.33 24.83
CA ASP A 96 -18.08 7.22 24.96
C ASP A 96 -18.98 7.18 23.70
N SER A 97 -19.88 8.14 23.59
CA SER A 97 -20.79 8.28 22.45
C SER A 97 -20.24 9.16 21.32
N GLU A 98 -19.14 9.87 21.53
CA GLU A 98 -18.54 10.79 20.56
C GLU A 98 -17.74 10.02 19.51
N VAL A 99 -16.93 9.05 19.94
CA VAL A 99 -16.14 8.18 19.05
C VAL A 99 -16.55 6.71 19.23
N PRO A 100 -17.44 6.18 18.37
CA PRO A 100 -17.90 4.80 18.46
C PRO A 100 -16.77 3.79 18.25
N GLY A 101 -16.85 2.63 18.91
CA GLY A 101 -15.92 1.51 18.72
C GLY A 101 -14.91 1.32 19.86
N GLY A 102 -14.68 2.34 20.69
CA GLY A 102 -13.83 2.24 21.89
C GLY A 102 -14.32 1.17 22.88
N THR A 103 -13.57 0.06 23.03
CA THR A 103 -13.85 -0.94 24.08
C THR A 103 -12.96 -0.76 25.31
N ALA A 104 -11.81 -0.08 25.14
CA ALA A 104 -10.76 0.15 26.11
C ALA A 104 -10.25 -1.14 26.78
N SER A 105 -9.04 -1.54 26.40
CA SER A 105 -8.32 -2.63 27.04
C SER A 105 -7.66 -2.11 28.32
N ALA A 106 -8.22 -2.47 29.49
CA ALA A 106 -7.67 -2.08 30.80
C ALA A 106 -6.14 -2.30 30.96
N PRO A 107 -5.56 -3.48 30.63
CA PRO A 107 -4.11 -3.65 30.75
C PRO A 107 -3.32 -2.76 29.80
N TYR A 108 -3.85 -2.46 28.61
CA TYR A 108 -3.20 -1.60 27.63
C TYR A 108 -3.26 -0.12 28.05
N VAL A 109 -4.44 0.37 28.44
CA VAL A 109 -4.65 1.73 28.96
C VAL A 109 -3.77 1.98 30.18
N ASN A 110 -3.69 1.04 31.12
CA ASN A 110 -2.83 1.18 32.31
C ASN A 110 -1.32 1.25 31.95
N ALA A 111 -0.91 0.59 30.86
CA ALA A 111 0.46 0.68 30.37
C ALA A 111 0.72 2.03 29.68
N LEU A 112 -0.23 2.52 28.88
CA LEU A 112 -0.16 3.84 28.26
C LEU A 112 -0.08 4.97 29.29
N GLN A 113 -0.85 4.89 30.37
CA GLN A 113 -0.84 5.88 31.46
C GLN A 113 0.51 6.02 32.18
N GLN A 114 1.35 4.97 32.14
CA GLN A 114 2.71 5.06 32.68
C GLN A 114 3.65 5.83 31.76
N LEU A 115 3.34 5.93 30.46
CA LEU A 115 4.10 6.70 29.48
C LEU A 115 3.62 8.15 29.46
N ASP A 116 2.30 8.35 29.43
CA ASP A 116 1.66 9.65 29.45
C ASP A 116 0.25 9.57 30.06
N GLY A 117 -0.07 10.47 30.98
CA GLY A 117 -1.28 10.41 31.80
C GLY A 117 -2.57 10.70 31.04
N ASP A 118 -2.48 11.43 29.93
CA ASP A 118 -3.61 11.81 29.08
C ASP A 118 -3.61 11.10 27.71
N MET A 119 -2.80 10.04 27.55
CA MET A 119 -2.67 9.30 26.28
C MET A 119 -4.01 8.83 25.72
N SER A 120 -4.94 8.38 26.57
CA SER A 120 -6.27 7.97 26.12
C SER A 120 -7.09 9.11 25.52
N GLN A 121 -6.93 10.34 26.03
CA GLN A 121 -7.57 11.52 25.46
C GLN A 121 -6.93 11.88 24.11
N TYR A 122 -5.60 11.84 24.01
CA TYR A 122 -4.90 12.07 22.75
C TYR A 122 -5.36 11.08 21.65
N ILE A 123 -5.48 9.79 21.98
CA ILE A 123 -5.97 8.77 21.03
C ILE A 123 -7.41 9.08 20.60
N HIS A 124 -8.27 9.40 21.56
CA HIS A 124 -9.67 9.74 21.30
C HIS A 124 -9.80 10.96 20.39
N ASP A 125 -9.08 12.05 20.68
CA ASP A 125 -9.16 13.33 19.93
C ASP A 125 -8.61 13.25 18.50
N ASN A 126 -7.77 12.26 18.20
CA ASN A 126 -7.18 12.05 16.86
C ASN A 126 -7.89 10.94 16.07
N THR A 127 -8.98 10.38 16.60
CA THR A 127 -9.80 9.38 15.91
C THR A 127 -11.07 10.04 15.39
N GLU A 128 -11.30 9.98 14.07
CA GLU A 128 -12.45 10.58 13.37
C GLU A 128 -13.55 9.57 13.01
#